data_AF-A0A963NP21-F1
#
_entry.id   AF-A0A963NP21-F1
#
_cell.length_a   1.000
_cell.length_b   1.000
_cell.length_c   1.000
_cell.angle_alpha   90.00
_cell.angle_beta   90.00
_cell.angle_gamma   90.00
#
_symmetry.space_group_name_H-M   'P 1'
#
loop_
_entity.id
_entity.type
_entity.pdbx_description
1 polymer ?
#
loop_
_entity_poly.entity_id
_entity_poly.type
_entity_poly.pdbx_seq_one_letter_code
_entity_poly.pdbx_strand_id
1 'polypeptide(L)'
;MRTNIEIDDGLMDRAMKAGPFKTKKDAVEAGLRLLARQADYREILKWKGKLKWEGDESIDWTRPEPADGGRAVALTAGEPAPGGRRGRR
;
A
#
# COMPACT_ATOMS: atom_id res chain seq x y z
N MET A 1 -12.20 4.69 23.46
CA MET A 1 -12.71 5.29 24.72
C MET A 1 -14.12 5.82 24.48
N ARG A 2 -15.03 5.71 25.45
CA ARG A 2 -16.37 6.31 25.35
C ARG A 2 -16.31 7.72 25.94
N THR A 3 -16.67 8.70 25.13
CA THR A 3 -16.68 10.12 25.51
C THR A 3 -18.00 10.73 25.05
N ASN A 4 -18.57 11.61 25.87
CA ASN A 4 -19.72 12.42 25.49
C ASN A 4 -19.21 13.78 25.01
N ILE A 5 -19.58 14.16 23.80
CA ILE A 5 -19.17 15.41 23.14
C ILE A 5 -20.38 16.00 22.41
N GLU A 6 -20.50 17.33 22.43
CA GLU A 6 -21.49 18.03 21.62
C GLU A 6 -20.95 18.24 20.20
N ILE A 7 -21.75 17.91 19.19
CA ILE A 7 -21.38 18.00 17.77
C ILE A 7 -22.55 18.67 17.05
N ASP A 8 -22.25 19.56 16.10
CA ASP A 8 -23.24 20.14 15.20
C ASP A 8 -23.92 19.06 14.34
N ASP A 9 -25.25 19.05 14.33
CA ASP A 9 -26.03 18.05 13.58
C ASP A 9 -25.84 18.20 12.06
N GLY A 10 -25.70 19.43 11.56
CA GLY A 10 -25.46 19.69 10.15
C GLY A 10 -24.11 19.14 9.67
N LEU A 11 -23.08 19.23 10.50
CA LEU A 11 -21.78 18.63 10.26
C LEU A 11 -21.87 17.11 10.20
N MET A 12 -22.57 16.49 11.16
CA MET A 12 -22.74 15.04 11.21
C MET A 12 -23.48 14.53 9.98
N ASP A 13 -24.55 15.21 9.56
CA ASP A 13 -25.31 14.85 8.38
C ASP A 13 -24.48 14.92 7.10
N ARG A 14 -23.64 15.95 6.96
CA ARG A 14 -22.69 16.04 5.84
C ARG A 14 -21.69 14.90 5.86
N ALA A 15 -21.14 14.56 7.03
CA ALA A 15 -20.19 13.47 7.16
C ALA A 15 -20.83 12.12 6.79
N MET A 16 -22.04 11.84 7.29
CA MET A 16 -22.80 10.63 7.00
C MET A 16 -23.19 10.52 5.51
N LYS A 17 -23.44 11.65 4.83
CA LYS A 17 -23.71 11.68 3.37
C LYS A 17 -22.45 11.53 2.52
N ALA A 18 -21.31 12.02 3.01
CA ALA A 18 -20.06 12.03 2.25
C ALA A 18 -19.36 10.66 2.16
N GLY A 19 -19.67 9.74 3.08
CA GLY A 19 -19.02 8.43 3.13
C GLY A 19 -19.98 7.29 3.45
N PRO A 20 -19.54 6.03 3.30
CA PRO A 20 -20.35 4.85 3.61
C PRO A 20 -20.36 4.54 5.11
N PHE A 21 -20.77 5.48 5.95
CA PHE A 21 -20.81 5.29 7.41
C PHE A 21 -22.16 4.72 7.86
N LYS A 22 -22.12 3.67 8.68
CA LYS A 22 -23.34 3.06 9.24
C LYS A 22 -23.76 3.71 10.55
N THR A 23 -22.81 4.20 11.33
CA THR A 23 -23.07 4.83 12.63
C THR A 23 -22.37 6.18 12.76
N LYS A 24 -22.94 7.06 13.62
CA LYS A 24 -22.31 8.35 13.95
C LYS A 24 -20.90 8.18 14.52
N LYS A 25 -20.64 7.09 15.26
CA LYS A 25 -19.31 6.77 15.79
C LYS A 25 -18.30 6.52 14.67
N ASP A 26 -18.68 5.74 13.65
CA ASP A 26 -17.78 5.39 12.55
C ASP A 26 -17.36 6.64 11.76
N ALA A 27 -18.30 7.56 11.53
CA ALA A 27 -18.01 8.84 10.88
C ALA A 27 -17.01 9.69 11.69
N VAL A 28 -17.19 9.75 13.02
CA VAL A 28 -16.26 10.46 13.92
C VAL A 28 -14.88 9.80 13.94
N GLU A 29 -14.82 8.47 14.00
CA GLU A 29 -13.56 7.72 14.00
C GLU A 29 -12.79 7.90 12.68
N ALA A 30 -13.50 7.87 11.55
CA ALA A 30 -12.92 8.16 10.24
C ALA A 30 -12.37 9.59 10.15
N GLY A 31 -13.08 10.58 10.69
CA GLY A 31 -12.62 11.96 10.77
C GLY A 31 -11.36 12.11 11.62
N LEU A 32 -11.31 11.49 12.80
CA LEU A 32 -10.12 11.50 13.67
C LEU A 32 -8.93 10.83 13.00
N ARG A 33 -9.15 9.72 12.29
CA ARG A 33 -8.10 9.03 11.54
C ARG A 33 -7.54 9.89 10.41
N LEU A 34 -8.38 10.69 9.75
CA LEU A 34 -7.94 11.63 8.72
C LEU A 34 -7.05 12.73 9.32
N LEU A 35 -7.42 13.28 10.48
CA LEU A 35 -6.61 14.29 11.17
C LEU A 35 -5.24 13.75 11.59
N ALA A 36 -5.18 12.52 12.09
CA ALA A 36 -3.91 11.87 12.41
C ALA A 36 -3.02 11.75 11.18
N ARG A 37 -3.57 11.27 10.06
CA ARG A 37 -2.82 11.18 8.78
C ARG A 37 -2.32 12.54 8.30
N GLN A 38 -3.13 13.59 8.44
CA GLN A 38 -2.70 14.95 8.08
C GLN A 38 -1.53 15.44 8.94
N ALA A 39 -1.51 15.09 10.23
CA ALA A 39 -0.37 15.38 11.08
C ALA A 39 0.89 14.65 10.60
N ASP A 40 0.78 13.36 10.26
CA ASP A 40 1.90 12.57 9.73
C ASP A 40 2.45 13.19 8.44
N TYR A 41 1.57 13.60 7.51
CA TYR A 41 2.00 14.28 6.29
C TYR A 41 2.72 15.60 6.57
N ARG A 42 2.26 16.37 7.55
CA ARG A 42 2.94 17.61 7.97
C ARG A 42 4.33 17.33 8.51
N GLU A 43 4.53 16.25 9.27
CA GLU A 43 5.85 15.84 9.72
C GLU A 43 6.75 15.46 8.54
N ILE A 44 6.26 14.68 7.58
CA ILE A 44 7.01 14.33 6.36
C ILE A 44 7.41 15.61 5.59
N LEU A 45 6.50 16.57 5.47
CA LEU A 45 6.76 17.86 4.82
C LEU A 45 7.89 18.67 5.50
N LYS A 46 8.13 18.51 6.81
CA LYS A 46 9.27 19.16 7.50
C LYS A 46 10.63 18.63 7.06
N TRP A 47 10.67 17.43 6.50
CA TRP A 47 11.88 16.79 5.97
C TRP A 47 12.11 17.10 4.49
N LYS A 48 11.16 17.76 3.83
CA LYS A 48 11.29 18.22 2.44
C LYS A 48 12.52 19.15 2.32
N GLY A 49 13.45 18.78 1.44
CA GLY A 49 14.68 19.54 1.18
C GLY A 49 15.82 19.33 2.20
N LYS A 50 15.57 18.60 3.30
CA LYS A 50 16.63 18.23 4.27
C LYS A 50 17.26 16.89 3.96
N LEU A 51 16.50 16.00 3.32
CA LEU A 51 16.97 14.68 2.91
C LEU A 51 17.86 14.84 1.68
N LYS A 52 19.12 14.42 1.80
CA LYS A 52 19.99 14.21 0.65
C LYS A 52 19.55 12.91 -0.01
N TRP A 53 19.00 13.02 -1.21
CA TRP A 53 18.72 11.86 -2.04
C TRP A 53 20.03 11.44 -2.72
N GLU A 54 20.55 10.28 -2.36
CA GLU A 54 21.63 9.63 -3.10
C GLU A 54 20.98 8.66 -4.09
N GLY A 55 20.66 9.18 -5.28
CA GLY A 55 20.23 8.39 -6.41
C GLY A 55 21.30 8.45 -7.49
N ASP A 56 21.64 7.30 -8.06
CA ASP A 56 22.48 7.25 -9.26
C ASP A 56 21.62 7.66 -10.47
N GLU A 57 21.91 8.82 -11.04
CA GLU A 57 21.20 9.35 -12.21
C GLU A 57 21.39 8.49 -13.48
N SER A 58 22.31 7.52 -13.44
CA SER A 58 22.55 6.59 -14.56
C SER A 58 21.55 5.43 -14.62
N ILE A 59 20.73 5.23 -13.58
CA ILE A 59 19.76 4.13 -13.52
C ILE A 59 18.44 4.56 -14.20
N ASP A 60 18.30 4.19 -15.49
CA ASP A 60 17.05 4.33 -16.24
C ASP A 60 16.11 3.13 -15.96
N TRP A 61 15.17 3.32 -15.04
CA TRP A 61 14.16 2.33 -14.64
C TRP A 61 13.07 2.09 -15.71
N THR A 62 13.06 2.86 -16.80
CA THR A 62 12.07 2.78 -17.88
C THR A 62 12.47 1.79 -18.97
N ARG A 63 13.74 1.38 -18.98
CA ARG A 63 14.25 0.41 -19.95
C ARG A 63 14.05 -1.00 -19.41
N PRO A 64 13.41 -1.91 -20.17
CA PRO A 64 13.55 -3.33 -19.86
C PRO A 64 15.04 -3.66 -19.94
N GLU A 65 15.56 -4.30 -18.89
CA GLU A 65 16.90 -4.89 -18.86
C GLU A 65 17.15 -5.56 -20.22
N PRO A 66 18.20 -5.16 -20.96
CA PRO A 66 18.48 -5.75 -22.24
C PRO A 66 18.71 -7.24 -22.00
N ALA A 67 17.81 -8.06 -22.53
CA ALA A 67 18.13 -9.45 -22.81
C ALA A 67 19.29 -9.39 -23.82
N ASP A 68 20.53 -9.50 -23.34
CA ASP A 68 21.48 -10.50 -23.82
C ASP A 68 22.91 -10.32 -23.27
N GLY A 69 23.44 -11.44 -22.74
CA GLY A 69 24.86 -11.77 -22.88
C GLY A 69 25.71 -11.78 -21.61
N GLY A 70 25.59 -12.81 -20.75
CA GLY A 70 26.65 -13.00 -19.74
C GLY A 70 26.57 -14.07 -18.67
N ARG A 71 25.47 -14.81 -18.47
CA ARG A 71 25.49 -16.17 -17.87
C ARG A 71 24.09 -16.75 -17.94
N ALA A 72 23.88 -17.64 -18.91
CA ALA A 72 22.88 -18.68 -18.74
C ALA A 72 23.36 -19.53 -17.57
N VAL A 73 22.94 -19.20 -16.35
CA VAL A 73 22.86 -20.22 -15.30
C VAL A 73 21.76 -21.13 -15.81
N ALA A 74 22.17 -22.27 -16.39
CA ALA A 74 21.25 -23.33 -16.75
C ALA A 74 20.53 -23.75 -15.47
N LEU A 75 19.38 -23.14 -15.21
CA LEU A 75 18.37 -23.69 -14.32
C LEU A 75 17.85 -24.91 -15.07
N THR A 76 18.54 -26.04 -14.90
CA THR A 76 17.99 -27.34 -15.24
C THR A 76 16.76 -27.50 -14.35
N ALA A 77 15.60 -27.11 -14.86
CA ALA A 77 14.33 -27.56 -14.33
C ALA A 77 14.36 -29.08 -14.47
N GLY A 78 14.66 -29.78 -13.38
CA GLY A 78 14.51 -31.22 -13.31
C GLY A 78 13.06 -31.54 -13.67
N GLU A 79 12.88 -32.14 -14.83
CA GLU A 79 11.60 -32.68 -15.29
C GLU A 79 11.07 -33.61 -14.18
N PRO A 80 9.88 -33.36 -13.60
CA PRO A 80 9.33 -34.32 -12.66
C PRO A 80 9.01 -35.60 -13.45
N ALA A 81 9.70 -36.68 -13.06
CA ALA A 81 9.61 -37.99 -13.68
C ALA A 81 8.16 -38.38 -13.98
N PRO A 82 7.86 -38.96 -15.16
CA PRO A 82 6.51 -39.38 -15.49
C PRO A 82 6.05 -40.43 -14.48
N GLY A 83 5.03 -40.07 -13.70
CA GLY A 83 4.39 -40.95 -12.73
C GLY A 83 3.97 -42.25 -13.41
N GLY A 84 4.64 -43.34 -13.04
CA GLY A 84 4.33 -44.67 -13.55
C GLY A 84 2.87 -45.02 -13.28
N ARG A 85 2.14 -45.38 -14.34
CA ARG A 85 0.81 -46.01 -14.25
C ARG A 85 0.94 -47.25 -13.38
N ARG A 86 0.47 -47.20 -12.14
CA ARG A 86 0.18 -48.43 -11.38
C ARG A 86 -1.04 -49.05 -12.03
N GLY A 87 -0.81 -50.14 -12.76
CA GLY A 87 -1.85 -50.93 -13.39
C GLY A 87 -2.86 -51.43 -12.37
N ARG A 88 -4.13 -51.43 -12.79
CA ARG A 88 -5.18 -52.23 -12.18
C ARG A 88 -4.78 -53.70 -12.23
N ARG A 89 -4.80 -54.36 -11.08
CA ARG A 89 -5.27 -55.73 -10.90
C ARG A 89 -5.98 -55.80 -9.55
#